data_AF-A0A3M1KS17-F1
#
_entry.id   AF-A0A3M1KS17-F1
#
_cell.length_a   1.000
_cell.length_b   1.000
_cell.length_c   1.000
_cell.angle_alpha   90.00
_cell.angle_beta   90.00
_cell.angle_gamma   90.00
#
_symmetry.space_group_name_H-M   'P 1'
#
loop_
_entity.id
_entity.type
_entity.pdbx_description
1 polymer ?
#
loop_
_entity_poly.entity_id
_entity_poly.type
_entity_poly.pdbx_seq_one_letter_code
_entity_poly.pdbx_strand_id
1 'polypeptide(L)' 'QMSAFAGNMLQVAGTGGKPLTVLSETAHRSLEPAQLAALERHNPLLPCAIPVIETSGGGSVRCMMAEIFLPPKGEGAP' A
#
# COMPACT_ATOMS: atom_id res chain seq x y z
N GLN A 1 2.03 -0.98 -16.56
CA GLN A 1 2.47 -1.15 -15.16
C GLN A 1 3.27 0.04 -14.63
N MET A 2 4.37 0.47 -15.29
CA MET A 2 5.21 1.58 -14.79
C MET A 2 4.45 2.93 -14.71
N SER A 3 3.69 3.27 -15.76
CA SER A 3 2.83 4.47 -15.80
C SER A 3 1.55 4.36 -14.94
N ALA A 4 1.33 3.22 -14.28
CA ALA A 4 0.13 2.93 -13.49
C ALA A 4 0.45 2.70 -12.00
N PHE A 5 1.65 3.10 -11.55
CA PHE A 5 2.06 3.01 -10.15
C PHE A 5 2.07 1.60 -9.55
N ALA A 6 2.18 0.56 -10.37
CA ALA A 6 2.23 -0.83 -9.89
C ALA A 6 3.37 -1.10 -8.89
N GLY A 7 4.45 -0.33 -8.92
CA GLY A 7 5.54 -0.40 -7.93
C GLY A 7 5.37 0.51 -6.70
N ASN A 8 4.33 1.37 -6.66
CA ASN A 8 4.08 2.33 -5.58
C ASN A 8 3.17 1.74 -4.49
N MET A 9 3.34 0.45 -4.21
CA MET A 9 2.62 -0.27 -3.18
C MET A 9 3.37 -0.17 -1.85
N LEU A 10 2.66 -0.27 -0.73
CA LEU A 10 3.27 -0.29 0.61
C LEU A 10 2.67 -1.43 1.42
N GLN A 11 3.53 -2.25 2.02
CA GLN A 11 3.10 -3.21 3.02
C GLN A 11 2.95 -2.50 4.37
N VAL A 12 1.81 -2.69 5.03
CA VAL A 12 1.52 -2.12 6.36
C VAL A 12 1.05 -3.21 7.31
N ALA A 13 1.16 -2.96 8.61
CA ALA A 13 0.54 -3.82 9.62
C ALA A 13 -0.95 -3.47 9.76
N GLY A 14 -1.81 -4.41 9.42
CA GLY A 14 -3.25 -4.33 9.67
C GLY A 14 -3.62 -4.72 11.11
N THR A 15 -4.91 -4.89 11.36
CA THR A 15 -5.43 -5.28 12.68
C THR A 15 -4.81 -6.58 13.16
N GLY A 16 -4.32 -6.57 14.41
CA GLY A 16 -3.66 -7.73 15.02
C GLY A 16 -2.27 -8.03 14.44
N GLY A 17 -1.63 -7.05 13.79
CA GLY A 17 -0.27 -7.19 13.25
C GLY A 17 -0.19 -7.99 11.95
N LYS A 18 -1.32 -8.30 11.32
CA LYS A 18 -1.35 -9.04 10.06
C LYS A 18 -0.88 -8.14 8.91
N PRO A 19 0.11 -8.55 8.10
CA PRO A 19 0.58 -7.73 7.00
C PRO A 19 -0.48 -7.61 5.90
N LEU A 20 -0.57 -6.42 5.31
CA LEU A 20 -1.44 -6.09 4.19
C LEU A 20 -0.64 -5.31 3.16
N THR A 21 -0.82 -5.60 1.87
CA THR A 21 -0.20 -4.82 0.79
C THR A 21 -1.22 -3.83 0.25
N VAL A 22 -0.98 -2.53 0.46
CA VAL A 22 -1.84 -1.45 -0.02
C VAL A 22 -1.35 -0.99 -1.39
N LEU A 23 -2.26 -0.81 -2.33
CA LEU A 23 -2.00 -0.35 -3.70
C LEU A 23 -3.17 0.49 -4.20
N SER A 24 -2.97 1.35 -5.19
CA SER A 24 -4.10 2.08 -5.78
C SER A 24 -4.97 1.16 -6.64
N GLU A 25 -6.23 1.52 -6.85
CA GLU A 25 -7.07 0.82 -7.82
C GLU A 25 -6.47 0.84 -9.24
N THR A 26 -5.81 1.93 -9.62
CA THR A 26 -5.10 2.05 -10.90
C THR A 26 -3.96 1.03 -11.00
N ALA A 27 -3.16 0.90 -9.94
CA ALA A 27 -2.11 -0.11 -9.84
C ALA A 27 -2.70 -1.53 -9.93
N HIS A 28 -3.74 -1.81 -9.13
CA HIS A 28 -4.40 -3.12 -9.10
C HIS A 28 -4.93 -3.54 -10.47
N ARG A 29 -5.63 -2.65 -11.18
CA ARG A 29 -6.18 -2.93 -12.53
C ARG A 29 -5.11 -3.06 -13.61
N SER A 30 -3.90 -2.56 -13.37
CA SER A 30 -2.78 -2.66 -14.32
C SER A 30 -1.98 -3.96 -14.22
N LEU A 31 -2.23 -4.76 -13.19
CA LEU A 31 -1.57 -6.05 -12.96
C LEU A 31 -2.33 -7.17 -13.66
N GLU A 32 -1.58 -8.13 -14.22
CA GLU A 32 -2.15 -9.36 -14.76
C GLU A 32 -2.63 -10.28 -13.62
N PRO A 33 -3.64 -11.14 -13.86
CA PRO A 33 -4.12 -12.09 -12.85
C PRO A 33 -3.02 -12.95 -12.23
N ALA A 34 -2.02 -13.36 -13.02
CA ALA A 34 -0.87 -14.12 -12.52
C ALA A 34 0.01 -13.31 -11.55
N GLN A 35 0.13 -12.00 -11.77
CA GLN A 35 0.89 -11.09 -10.89
C GLN A 35 0.12 -10.81 -9.60
N LEU A 36 -1.20 -10.59 -9.69
CA LEU A 36 -2.07 -10.47 -8.52
C LEU A 36 -1.99 -11.72 -7.65
N ALA A 37 -2.15 -12.90 -8.25
CA ALA A 37 -2.03 -14.17 -7.55
C ALA A 37 -0.64 -14.36 -6.91
N ALA A 38 0.44 -13.93 -7.58
CA ALA A 38 1.79 -13.98 -7.02
C ALA A 38 1.95 -13.07 -5.81
N LEU A 39 1.36 -11.87 -5.82
CA LEU A 39 1.40 -10.93 -4.70
C LEU A 39 0.53 -11.40 -3.52
N GLU A 40 -0.67 -11.90 -3.81
CA GLU A 40 -1.62 -12.41 -2.81
C GLU A 40 -1.08 -13.61 -2.02
N ARG A 41 -0.15 -14.37 -2.59
CA ARG A 41 0.57 -15.44 -1.88
C ARG A 41 1.39 -14.94 -0.69
N HIS A 42 1.81 -13.68 -0.72
CA HIS A 42 2.60 -13.08 0.36
C HIS A 42 1.70 -12.38 1.38
N ASN A 43 0.84 -11.47 0.92
CA ASN A 43 -0.11 -10.75 1.77
C ASN A 43 -1.41 -10.46 1.01
N PRO A 44 -2.55 -10.33 1.71
CA PRO A 44 -3.76 -9.80 1.10
C PRO A 44 -3.52 -8.42 0.49
N LEU A 45 -4.09 -8.20 -0.70
CA LEU A 45 -4.07 -6.91 -1.38
C LEU A 45 -5.24 -6.04 -0.90
N LEU A 46 -4.98 -4.76 -0.68
CA LEU A 46 -5.99 -3.75 -0.36
C LEU A 46 -5.97 -2.63 -1.41
N PRO A 47 -6.79 -2.73 -2.47
CA PRO A 47 -6.91 -1.69 -3.47
C PRO A 47 -7.61 -0.45 -2.90
N CYS A 48 -7.05 0.74 -3.14
CA CYS A 48 -7.61 2.00 -2.68
C CYS A 48 -7.85 2.96 -3.85
N ALA A 49 -9.07 3.48 -3.99
CA ALA A 49 -9.38 4.56 -4.91
C ALA A 49 -8.80 5.89 -4.39
N ILE A 50 -7.75 6.39 -5.06
CA ILE A 50 -7.14 7.70 -4.77
C ILE A 50 -7.07 8.63 -6.00
N PRO A 51 -8.18 8.78 -6.76
CA PRO A 51 -8.14 9.42 -8.08
C PRO A 51 -7.62 10.85 -8.04
N VAL A 52 -7.98 11.66 -7.03
CA VAL A 52 -7.53 13.05 -6.90
C VAL A 52 -6.01 13.16 -6.82
N ILE A 53 -5.36 12.28 -6.06
CA ILE A 53 -3.90 12.32 -5.87
C ILE A 53 -3.18 11.85 -7.14
N GLU A 54 -3.71 10.82 -7.81
CA GLU A 54 -3.12 10.31 -9.05
C GLU A 54 -3.28 11.28 -10.22
N THR A 55 -4.39 12.02 -10.30
CA THR A 55 -4.65 12.95 -11.41
C THR A 55 -4.12 14.36 -11.18
N SER A 56 -4.14 14.84 -9.93
CA SER A 56 -3.83 16.24 -9.61
C SER A 56 -2.53 16.42 -8.82
N GLY A 57 -2.09 15.39 -8.07
CA GLY A 57 -0.89 15.42 -7.25
C GLY A 57 0.33 14.69 -7.84
N GLY A 58 0.15 13.85 -8.86
CA GLY A 58 1.22 13.08 -9.49
C GLY A 58 1.85 11.99 -8.61
N GLY A 59 1.14 11.54 -7.57
CA GLY A 59 1.60 10.51 -6.63
C GLY A 59 0.63 9.33 -6.53
N SER A 60 0.99 8.30 -5.75
CA SER A 60 0.11 7.15 -5.49
C SER A 60 0.19 6.73 -4.01
N VAL A 61 -0.34 5.55 -3.67
CA VAL A 61 -0.59 5.09 -2.29
C VAL A 61 0.62 5.24 -1.38
N ARG A 62 1.81 4.76 -1.80
CA ARG A 62 3.03 4.87 -0.97
C ARG A 62 3.47 6.32 -0.74
N CYS A 63 3.17 7.24 -1.66
CA CYS A 63 3.49 8.66 -1.50
C CYS A 63 2.60 9.36 -0.46
N MET A 64 1.47 8.77 -0.08
CA MET A 64 0.51 9.34 0.89
C MET A 64 0.73 8.85 2.32
N MET A 65 1.62 7.89 2.54
CA MET A 65 1.79 7.21 3.82
C MET A 65 3.24 7.32 4.31
N ALA A 66 3.39 7.38 5.64
CA ALA A 66 4.67 7.30 6.32
C ALA A 66 4.56 6.29 7.47
N GLU A 67 5.51 5.37 7.54
CA GLU A 67 5.62 4.46 8.67
C GLU A 67 6.24 5.20 9.86
N ILE A 68 5.62 5.06 11.03
CA ILE A 68 6.13 5.58 12.29
C ILE A 68 6.78 4.42 13.03
N PHE A 69 8.11 4.42 13.07
CA PHE A 69 8.89 3.37 13.76
C PHE A 69 9.13 3.65 15.25
N LEU A 70 8.63 4.78 15.76
CA LEU A 70 8.76 5.15 17.16
C LEU A 70 7.70 4.43 18.01
N PRO A 71 8.04 3.97 19.22
CA PRO A 71 7.06 3.40 20.13
C PRO A 71 6.00 4.44 20.50
N PRO A 72 4.75 4.02 20.77
CA PRO A 72 3.71 4.92 21.24
C PRO A 72 4.17 5.58 22.55
N LYS A 73 3.93 6.88 22.66
CA LYS A 73 4.35 7.67 23.81
C LYS A 73 3.63 7.16 25.06
N GLY A 74 4.32 6.38 25.89
CA GLY A 74 3.78 5.79 27.13
C GLY A 74 4.25 4.35 27.41
N GLU A 75 4.67 3.60 26.38
CA GLU A 75 5.29 2.28 26.57
C GLU A 75 6.81 2.42 26.53
N GLY A 76 7.44 2.55 27.70
CA GLY A 76 8.90 2.59 27.84
C GLY A 76 9.49 3.83 28.51
N ALA A 77 8.72 4.58 29.29
CA ALA A 77 9.35 5.41 30.32
C ALA A 77 9.82 4.49 31.46
N PRO A 78 11.12 4.43 31.79
CA PRO A 78 11.56 3.88 33.07
C PRO A 78 11.02 4.69 34.24
#